data_AF-A0AAU8U316-F1
#
_entry.id   AF-A0AAU8U316-F1
#
_cell.length_a   1.000
_cell.length_b   1.000
_cell.length_c   1.000
_cell.angle_alpha   90.00
_cell.angle_beta   90.00
_cell.angle_gamma   90.00
#
_symmetry.space_group_name_H-M   'P 1'
#
loop_
_entity.id
_entity.type
_entity.pdbx_description
1 polymer ?
#
loop_
_entity_poly.entity_id
_entity_poly.type
_entity_poly.pdbx_seq_one_letter_code
_entity_poly.pdbx_strand_id
1 'polypeptide(L)'
;MIIITETIINRQIGYQMLNDETNENTLISYTSHNVNLDGQTYLIMYNKDMEIIPDAFNFLNFHLSDKSYNTRHKSALALKLLHSYEEIFGKMLQELDKNELRNLKLFIKGMSISGRELRLESDTIRSNATTNSYLGIYRQYLSYLGEENAWLSEKTSNSFYYNTPGEPSYSMESYKANEKTGKSGELKRYISVEEFKRIIKTIRSNYTLREELIVRLMYESGLRIGEVLGLAFEDLTVIEEKENIIPVGFIRNRYTDKPFQLAKTCLSINNKEQYKQREYITKGLGFQTFVVPSDLFDSIDIYINNSHNIAKEKYEANYNFDNRADSVTEEFDDEANYYIFINSYGRPLSQASWNKILRDILQKSNISIDKGSRKNNLNHKFRHGFAMFNVQYLKCSELELMNRMRHSSIDSITSYFNPTLQDQLQIKTEYVDSLYKEFEELHLGGNWY
;
A
#
# COMPACT_ATOMS: atom_id res chain seq x y z
N MET A 1 32.62 10.54 25.83
CA MET A 1 32.07 9.90 24.61
C MET A 1 30.56 9.72 24.79
N ILE A 2 29.76 10.05 23.78
CA ILE A 2 28.30 9.90 23.82
C ILE A 2 27.89 8.65 23.03
N ILE A 3 27.16 7.75 23.66
CA ILE A 3 26.60 6.55 23.05
C ILE A 3 25.09 6.72 22.93
N ILE A 4 24.56 6.58 21.72
CA ILE A 4 23.13 6.63 21.43
C ILE A 4 22.71 5.26 20.91
N THR A 5 21.84 4.59 21.64
CA THR A 5 21.34 3.26 21.27
C THR A 5 19.84 3.31 21.00
N GLU A 6 19.42 2.86 19.82
CA GLU A 6 18.00 2.63 19.52
C GLU A 6 17.46 1.54 20.47
N THR A 7 16.34 1.81 21.12
CA THR A 7 15.74 0.90 22.08
C THR A 7 14.21 0.97 22.04
N ILE A 8 13.54 0.06 22.74
CA ILE A 8 12.08 0.04 22.84
C ILE A 8 11.67 0.71 24.15
N ILE A 9 11.02 1.86 24.06
CA ILE A 9 10.46 2.61 25.19
C ILE A 9 8.95 2.63 25.02
N ASN A 10 8.20 2.14 26.01
CA ASN A 10 6.73 2.11 25.98
C ASN A 10 6.14 1.45 24.71
N ARG A 11 6.76 0.36 24.23
CA ARG A 11 6.40 -0.38 23.00
C ARG A 11 6.58 0.42 21.70
N GLN A 12 7.33 1.52 21.73
CA GLN A 12 7.71 2.30 20.56
C GLN A 12 9.23 2.41 20.46
N ILE A 13 9.73 2.73 19.27
CA ILE A 13 11.15 3.02 19.08
C ILE A 13 11.47 4.34 19.80
N GLY A 14 12.51 4.32 20.62
CA GLY A 14 13.11 5.50 21.24
C GLY A 14 14.63 5.35 21.26
N TYR A 15 15.31 6.28 21.94
CA TYR A 15 16.76 6.34 21.98
C TYR A 15 17.22 6.51 23.42
N GLN A 16 18.22 5.72 23.80
CA GLN A 16 18.95 5.88 25.04
C GLN A 16 20.25 6.60 24.73
N MET A 17 20.48 7.73 25.39
CA MET A 17 21.72 8.50 25.28
C MET A 17 22.51 8.36 26.58
N LEU A 18 23.68 7.75 26.50
CA LEU A 18 24.63 7.59 27.60
C LEU A 18 25.84 8.50 27.36
N ASN A 19 26.19 9.31 28.35
CA ASN A 19 27.44 10.03 28.37
C ASN A 19 28.46 9.26 29.22
N ASP A 20 29.48 8.68 28.58
CA ASP A 20 30.49 7.85 29.25
C ASP A 20 31.33 8.63 30.28
N GLU A 21 31.40 9.96 30.17
CA GLU A 21 32.20 10.80 31.06
C GLU A 21 31.41 11.23 32.32
N THR A 22 30.12 11.53 32.16
CA THR A 22 29.26 11.98 33.27
C THR A 22 28.43 10.85 33.87
N ASN A 23 28.37 9.69 33.20
CA ASN A 23 27.45 8.58 33.50
C ASN A 23 25.97 8.99 33.45
N GLU A 24 25.66 10.14 32.82
CA GLU A 24 24.28 10.58 32.62
C GLU A 24 23.61 9.72 31.54
N ASN A 25 22.38 9.31 31.84
CA ASN A 25 21.58 8.47 30.99
C ASN A 25 20.23 9.15 30.74
N THR A 26 19.99 9.53 29.49
CA THR A 26 18.79 10.23 29.07
C THR A 26 18.00 9.36 28.11
N LEU A 27 16.70 9.21 28.36
CA LEU A 27 15.77 8.51 27.49
C LEU A 27 15.01 9.52 26.64
N ILE A 28 15.12 9.38 25.32
CA ILE A 28 14.45 10.23 24.33
C ILE A 28 13.42 9.36 23.62
N SER A 29 12.15 9.67 23.82
CA SER A 29 11.04 8.96 23.18
C SER A 29 9.93 9.91 22.83
N TYR A 30 9.59 9.94 21.56
CA TYR A 30 8.38 10.58 21.09
C TYR A 30 7.36 9.48 20.81
N THR A 31 6.12 9.69 21.25
CA THR A 31 5.04 8.72 21.07
C THR A 31 3.88 9.33 20.32
N SER A 32 3.09 8.50 19.65
CA SER A 32 1.86 8.94 19.01
C SER A 32 0.69 8.01 19.30
N HIS A 33 -0.48 8.59 19.54
CA HIS A 33 -1.71 7.90 19.88
C HIS A 33 -2.89 8.40 19.06
N ASN A 34 -3.80 7.49 18.72
CA ASN A 34 -5.08 7.84 18.11
C ASN A 34 -6.09 8.09 19.23
N VAL A 35 -6.75 9.23 19.19
CA VAL A 35 -7.83 9.60 20.10
C VAL A 35 -9.09 9.86 19.28
N ASN A 36 -10.17 9.16 19.62
CA ASN A 36 -11.47 9.39 19.00
C ASN A 36 -12.27 10.37 19.87
N LEU A 37 -12.60 11.52 19.31
CA LEU A 37 -13.42 12.55 19.95
C LEU A 37 -14.53 12.94 18.96
N ASP A 38 -15.79 12.91 19.39
CA ASP A 38 -16.96 13.33 18.59
C ASP A 38 -17.03 12.69 17.19
N GLY A 39 -16.66 11.40 17.08
CA GLY A 39 -16.64 10.67 15.82
C GLY A 39 -15.44 10.95 14.92
N GLN A 40 -14.53 11.85 15.32
CA GLN A 40 -13.31 12.14 14.58
C GLN A 40 -12.07 11.51 15.27
N THR A 41 -11.22 10.86 14.48
CA THR A 41 -9.93 10.34 14.96
C THR A 41 -8.84 11.39 14.80
N TYR A 42 -8.27 11.81 15.93
CA TYR A 42 -7.11 12.68 16.04
C TYR A 42 -5.85 11.86 16.31
N LEU A 43 -4.75 12.24 15.68
CA LEU A 43 -3.42 11.69 15.91
C LEU A 43 -2.64 12.68 16.76
N ILE A 44 -2.41 12.34 18.03
CA ILE A 44 -1.71 13.20 19.00
C ILE A 44 -0.30 12.67 19.17
N MET A 45 0.67 13.58 19.13
CA MET A 45 2.09 13.29 19.34
C MET A 45 2.55 13.91 20.65
N TYR A 46 3.29 13.13 21.42
CA TYR A 46 3.80 13.51 22.73
C TYR A 46 5.32 13.48 22.74
N ASN A 47 5.94 14.41 23.46
CA ASN A 47 7.37 14.40 23.77
C ASN A 47 7.68 13.37 24.89
N LYS A 48 8.95 13.33 25.35
CA LYS A 48 9.39 12.43 26.43
C LYS A 48 8.69 12.68 27.77
N ASP A 49 8.21 13.91 27.99
CA ASP A 49 7.54 14.37 29.20
C ASP A 49 6.01 14.22 29.13
N MET A 50 5.50 13.56 28.08
CA MET A 50 4.08 13.36 27.79
C MET A 50 3.30 14.65 27.53
N GLU A 51 3.99 15.71 27.10
CA GLU A 51 3.39 16.96 26.66
C GLU A 51 3.08 16.91 25.15
N ILE A 52 1.96 17.51 24.77
CA ILE A 52 1.52 17.57 23.37
C ILE A 52 2.44 18.53 22.61
N ILE A 53 2.80 18.17 21.38
CA ILE A 53 3.55 19.02 20.46
C ILE A 53 2.53 19.74 19.56
N PRO A 54 2.19 21.03 19.80
CA PRO A 54 1.03 21.68 19.19
C PRO A 54 1.14 21.79 17.67
N ASP A 55 2.33 22.13 17.17
CA ASP A 55 2.57 22.28 15.74
C ASP A 55 2.43 20.96 14.99
N ALA A 56 2.95 19.88 15.54
CA ALA A 56 2.77 18.55 14.99
C ALA A 56 1.30 18.11 15.04
N PHE A 57 0.58 18.40 16.13
CA PHE A 57 -0.85 18.13 16.23
C PHE A 57 -1.63 18.85 15.12
N ASN A 58 -1.39 20.15 14.94
CA ASN A 58 -2.09 20.95 13.95
C ASN A 58 -1.74 20.51 12.52
N PHE A 59 -0.47 20.21 12.26
CA PHE A 59 -0.04 19.68 10.98
C PHE A 59 -0.72 18.36 10.64
N LEU A 60 -0.71 17.40 11.57
CA LEU A 60 -1.24 16.06 11.34
C LEU A 60 -2.77 16.03 11.19
N ASN A 61 -3.49 16.88 11.93
CA ASN A 61 -4.95 16.80 12.02
C ASN A 61 -5.68 17.85 11.19
N PHE A 62 -5.10 19.02 10.97
CA PHE A 62 -5.72 20.10 10.21
C PHE A 62 -5.07 20.32 8.85
N HIS A 63 -3.74 20.47 8.79
CA HIS A 63 -3.05 20.66 7.50
C HIS A 63 -3.15 19.42 6.61
N LEU A 64 -3.07 18.21 7.20
CA LEU A 64 -3.21 16.94 6.49
C LEU A 64 -4.63 16.34 6.58
N SER A 65 -5.64 17.14 6.91
CA SER A 65 -7.03 16.68 7.10
C SER A 65 -7.63 16.02 5.84
N ASP A 66 -7.23 16.49 4.66
CA ASP A 66 -7.65 15.97 3.35
C ASP A 66 -6.90 14.68 2.96
N LYS A 67 -5.85 14.30 3.71
CA LYS A 67 -5.03 13.12 3.40
C LYS A 67 -5.54 11.88 4.11
N SER A 68 -5.30 10.73 3.45
CA SER A 68 -5.62 9.42 3.99
C SER A 68 -5.00 9.18 5.38
N TYR A 69 -5.67 8.38 6.21
CA TYR A 69 -5.15 7.97 7.52
C TYR A 69 -3.72 7.43 7.46
N ASN A 70 -3.41 6.59 6.45
CA ASN A 70 -2.06 6.02 6.29
C ASN A 70 -1.00 7.10 6.00
N THR A 71 -1.36 8.15 5.26
CA THR A 71 -0.48 9.29 5.02
C THR A 71 -0.20 10.04 6.32
N ARG A 72 -1.25 10.40 7.08
CA ARG A 72 -1.12 11.07 8.38
C ARG A 72 -0.29 10.25 9.37
N HIS A 73 -0.55 8.95 9.47
CA HIS A 73 0.20 8.05 10.33
C HIS A 73 1.68 7.94 9.92
N LYS A 74 1.97 7.87 8.61
CA LYS A 74 3.35 7.91 8.10
C LYS A 74 4.03 9.23 8.44
N SER A 75 3.32 10.36 8.33
CA SER A 75 3.84 11.67 8.72
C SER A 75 4.20 11.72 10.20
N ALA A 76 3.35 11.19 11.09
CA ALA A 76 3.68 11.14 12.52
C ALA A 76 4.91 10.27 12.80
N LEU A 77 5.06 9.13 12.14
CA LEU A 77 6.27 8.31 12.27
C LEU A 77 7.54 9.06 11.85
N ALA A 78 7.45 9.86 10.78
CA ALA A 78 8.56 10.70 10.34
C ALA A 78 8.86 11.79 11.38
N LEU A 79 7.83 12.52 11.85
CA LEU A 79 8.02 13.60 12.83
C LEU A 79 8.57 13.11 14.16
N LYS A 80 8.22 11.91 14.62
CA LYS A 80 8.83 11.30 15.81
C LYS A 80 10.35 11.14 15.66
N LEU A 81 10.81 10.69 14.50
CA LEU A 81 12.25 10.57 14.22
C LEU A 81 12.91 11.94 14.09
N LEU A 82 12.22 12.91 13.49
CA LEU A 82 12.72 14.28 13.38
C LEU A 82 12.97 14.88 14.76
N HIS A 83 11.95 14.91 15.62
CA HIS A 83 12.09 15.50 16.94
C HIS A 83 13.05 14.72 17.84
N SER A 84 13.12 13.39 17.71
CA SER A 84 14.16 12.62 18.39
C SER A 84 15.56 13.07 17.95
N TYR A 85 15.78 13.32 16.65
CA TYR A 85 17.06 13.83 16.15
C TYR A 85 17.33 15.25 16.65
N GLU A 86 16.36 16.16 16.56
CA GLU A 86 16.50 17.55 17.02
C GLU A 86 16.85 17.60 18.51
N GLU A 87 16.24 16.74 19.33
CA GLU A 87 16.52 16.65 20.76
C GLU A 87 17.92 16.05 21.05
N ILE A 88 18.30 14.97 20.35
CA ILE A 88 19.62 14.34 20.53
C ILE A 88 20.76 15.30 20.17
N PHE A 89 20.62 16.02 19.06
CA PHE A 89 21.70 16.85 18.51
C PHE A 89 21.56 18.34 18.83
N GLY A 90 20.48 18.75 19.49
CA GLY A 90 20.26 20.11 19.97
C GLY A 90 20.15 21.15 18.86
N LYS A 91 19.69 20.75 17.66
CA LYS A 91 19.54 21.65 16.49
C LYS A 91 18.25 21.38 15.75
N MET A 92 17.57 22.45 15.39
CA MET A 92 16.31 22.38 14.66
C MET A 92 16.54 22.14 13.17
N LEU A 93 15.58 21.49 12.50
CA LEU A 93 15.70 21.13 11.08
C LEU A 93 16.03 22.32 10.16
N GLN A 94 15.43 23.48 10.38
CA GLN A 94 15.65 24.68 9.57
C GLN A 94 17.09 25.21 9.66
N GLU A 95 17.80 24.88 10.74
CA GLU A 95 19.16 25.36 11.04
C GLU A 95 20.26 24.42 10.52
N LEU A 96 19.91 23.20 10.10
CA LEU A 96 20.89 22.19 9.71
C LEU A 96 21.66 22.60 8.45
N ASP A 97 22.98 22.51 8.53
CA ASP A 97 23.85 22.65 7.35
C ASP A 97 23.85 21.37 6.47
N LYS A 98 24.66 21.40 5.41
CA LYS A 98 24.77 20.27 4.47
C LYS A 98 25.28 18.97 5.12
N ASN A 99 26.23 19.06 6.04
CA ASN A 99 26.81 17.89 6.72
C ASN A 99 25.85 17.35 7.77
N GLU A 100 25.16 18.24 8.49
CA GLU A 100 24.17 17.87 9.49
C GLU A 100 22.93 17.24 8.85
N LEU A 101 22.49 17.75 7.69
CA LEU A 101 21.43 17.12 6.91
C LEU A 101 21.85 15.71 6.42
N ARG A 102 23.13 15.52 6.08
CA ARG A 102 23.66 14.19 5.77
C ARG A 102 23.59 13.27 6.99
N ASN A 103 23.91 13.76 8.19
CA ASN A 103 23.82 12.98 9.42
C ASN A 103 22.37 12.62 9.76
N LEU A 104 21.42 13.55 9.61
CA LEU A 104 19.98 13.28 9.72
C LEU A 104 19.55 12.16 8.77
N LYS A 105 20.01 12.16 7.52
CA LYS A 105 19.71 11.09 6.56
C LYS A 105 20.23 9.72 7.00
N LEU A 106 21.45 9.67 7.55
CA LEU A 106 22.03 8.44 8.09
C LEU A 106 21.25 7.94 9.31
N PHE A 107 20.86 8.85 10.20
CA PHE A 107 20.02 8.57 11.36
C PHE A 107 18.65 7.99 10.95
N ILE A 108 17.94 8.63 10.02
CA ILE A 108 16.66 8.11 9.50
C ILE A 108 16.84 6.71 8.90
N LYS A 109 17.93 6.51 8.17
CA LYS A 109 18.23 5.21 7.54
C LYS A 109 18.55 4.12 8.56
N GLY A 110 18.86 4.49 9.81
CA GLY A 110 19.30 3.59 10.87
C GLY A 110 20.69 3.04 10.60
N MET A 111 21.57 3.85 10.00
CA MET A 111 22.97 3.47 9.85
C MET A 111 23.68 3.73 11.18
N SER A 112 24.30 2.69 11.75
CA SER A 112 25.17 2.87 12.89
C SER A 112 26.37 3.73 12.51
N ILE A 113 26.65 4.76 13.29
CA ILE A 113 27.75 5.72 13.08
C ILE A 113 28.70 5.55 14.25
N SER A 114 29.99 5.35 13.99
CA SER A 114 31.01 5.31 15.03
C SER A 114 32.05 6.39 14.76
N GLY A 115 32.03 7.45 15.57
CA GLY A 115 33.02 8.52 15.58
C GLY A 115 33.88 8.47 16.85
N ARG A 116 34.78 9.45 17.00
CA ARG A 116 35.59 9.61 18.22
C ARG A 116 34.78 10.10 19.41
N GLU A 117 33.78 10.96 19.17
CA GLU A 117 32.98 11.62 20.20
C GLU A 117 31.59 11.00 20.35
N LEU A 118 31.06 10.40 19.29
CA LEU A 118 29.69 9.89 19.22
C LEU A 118 29.62 8.51 18.57
N ARG A 119 28.84 7.60 19.18
CA ARG A 119 28.49 6.30 18.64
C ARG A 119 26.97 6.16 18.59
N LEU A 120 26.42 5.95 17.39
CA LEU A 120 25.01 5.66 17.16
C LEU A 120 24.86 4.18 16.80
N GLU A 121 23.99 3.48 17.53
CA GLU A 121 23.62 2.09 17.30
C GLU A 121 22.14 2.00 16.94
N SER A 122 21.83 1.44 15.78
CA SER A 122 20.45 1.33 15.30
C SER A 122 20.17 -0.08 14.81
N ASP A 123 19.03 -0.63 15.23
CA ASP A 123 18.56 -1.95 14.80
C ASP A 123 17.66 -1.86 13.57
N THR A 124 16.99 -0.72 13.39
CA THR A 124 16.01 -0.52 12.33
C THR A 124 16.63 0.07 11.06
N ILE A 125 16.82 -0.75 10.02
CA ILE A 125 17.30 -0.26 8.70
C ILE A 125 16.12 0.12 7.79
N ARG A 126 16.12 1.35 7.28
CA ARG A 126 15.09 1.87 6.35
C ARG A 126 15.60 1.96 4.91
N SER A 127 14.71 1.76 3.94
CA SER A 127 15.05 1.87 2.51
C SER A 127 15.19 3.32 2.06
N ASN A 128 15.99 3.57 1.01
CA ASN A 128 16.13 4.91 0.42
C ASN A 128 14.76 5.54 0.04
N ALA A 129 13.81 4.74 -0.44
CA ALA A 129 12.46 5.21 -0.75
C ALA A 129 11.69 5.68 0.50
N THR A 130 11.90 5.01 1.65
CA THR A 130 11.31 5.41 2.93
C THR A 130 11.96 6.70 3.43
N THR A 131 13.29 6.77 3.41
CA THR A 131 14.06 7.97 3.77
C THR A 131 13.62 9.18 2.96
N ASN A 132 13.53 9.05 1.63
CA ASN A 132 13.08 10.13 0.75
C ASN A 132 11.65 10.58 1.05
N SER A 133 10.77 9.63 1.41
CA SER A 133 9.41 10.01 1.81
C SER A 133 9.39 10.79 3.11
N TYR A 134 10.25 10.48 4.07
CA TYR A 134 10.36 11.25 5.32
C TYR A 134 10.94 12.65 5.05
N LEU A 135 11.98 12.76 4.22
CA LEU A 135 12.48 14.06 3.76
C LEU A 135 11.39 14.89 3.07
N GLY A 136 10.50 14.26 2.30
CA GLY A 136 9.33 14.93 1.72
C GLY A 136 8.35 15.47 2.77
N ILE A 137 8.06 14.68 3.80
CA ILE A 137 7.22 15.10 4.93
C ILE A 137 7.87 16.27 5.68
N TYR A 138 9.18 16.24 5.88
CA TYR A 138 9.91 17.30 6.57
C TYR A 138 9.85 18.63 5.83
N ARG A 139 9.98 18.62 4.50
CA ARG A 139 9.77 19.82 3.67
C ARG A 139 8.36 20.37 3.82
N GLN A 140 7.36 19.48 3.80
CA GLN A 140 5.96 19.88 3.96
C GLN A 140 5.70 20.46 5.36
N TYR A 141 6.32 19.88 6.39
CA TYR A 141 6.20 20.34 7.77
C TYR A 141 6.86 21.72 7.96
N LEU A 142 8.08 21.93 7.47
CA LEU A 142 8.73 23.24 7.48
C LEU A 142 7.88 24.29 6.75
N SER A 143 7.41 23.96 5.55
CA SER A 143 6.55 24.86 4.78
C SER A 143 5.26 25.21 5.53
N TYR A 144 4.68 24.28 6.31
CA TYR A 144 3.53 24.55 7.18
C TYR A 144 3.88 25.51 8.31
N LEU A 145 5.07 25.40 8.91
CA LEU A 145 5.57 26.32 9.93
C LEU A 145 5.95 27.71 9.37
N GLY A 146 5.99 27.88 8.05
CA GLY A 146 6.51 29.08 7.41
C GLY A 146 8.04 29.13 7.34
N GLU A 147 8.69 27.99 7.54
CA GLU A 147 10.14 27.83 7.58
C GLU A 147 10.68 27.10 6.34
N GLU A 148 11.99 27.18 6.10
CA GLU A 148 12.65 26.44 5.02
C GLU A 148 14.08 26.04 5.43
N ASN A 149 14.54 24.89 4.93
CA ASN A 149 15.96 24.53 4.95
C ASN A 149 16.51 24.51 3.51
N ALA A 150 17.46 25.40 3.22
CA ALA A 150 18.01 25.59 1.88
C ALA A 150 18.60 24.30 1.27
N TRP A 151 19.28 23.48 2.06
CA TRP A 151 19.91 22.24 1.60
C TRP A 151 18.91 21.12 1.37
N LEU A 152 17.85 21.06 2.18
CA LEU A 152 16.76 20.09 2.03
C LEU A 152 15.92 20.41 0.80
N SER A 153 15.66 21.70 0.54
CA SER A 153 14.86 22.21 -0.58
C SER A 153 15.62 22.31 -1.90
N GLU A 154 16.95 22.17 -1.90
CA GLU A 154 17.77 22.30 -3.11
C GLU A 154 17.33 21.32 -4.22
N LYS A 155 16.99 21.86 -5.39
CA LYS A 155 16.54 21.10 -6.56
C LYS A 155 17.64 20.92 -7.60
N THR A 156 17.51 19.89 -8.41
CA THR A 156 18.29 19.65 -9.62
C THR A 156 17.37 19.21 -10.74
N SER A 157 17.59 19.77 -11.92
CA SER A 157 16.86 19.41 -13.13
C SER A 157 17.51 18.19 -13.77
N ASN A 158 16.74 17.12 -13.94
CA ASN A 158 17.17 15.97 -14.73
C ASN A 158 16.43 16.02 -16.06
N SER A 159 17.17 16.09 -17.18
CA SER A 159 16.62 15.89 -18.51
C SER A 159 16.45 14.40 -18.78
N PHE A 160 15.25 13.99 -19.17
CA PHE A 160 15.00 12.65 -19.69
C PHE A 160 14.89 12.74 -21.22
N TYR A 161 15.65 11.88 -21.90
CA TYR A 161 15.55 11.69 -23.33
C TYR A 161 14.71 10.43 -23.58
N TYR A 162 13.66 10.56 -24.38
CA TYR A 162 13.05 9.38 -25.01
C TYR A 162 14.02 8.88 -26.10
N ASN A 163 14.12 7.56 -26.27
CA ASN A 163 14.90 6.95 -27.35
C ASN A 163 14.19 7.05 -28.73
N THR A 164 13.17 7.90 -28.85
CA THR A 164 12.34 8.05 -30.04
C THR A 164 12.71 9.35 -30.77
N PRO A 165 13.12 9.32 -32.05
CA PRO A 165 13.43 10.54 -32.82
C PRO A 165 12.19 11.45 -32.93
N GLY A 166 12.32 12.70 -32.47
CA GLY A 166 11.29 13.73 -32.63
C GLY A 166 10.41 14.01 -31.41
N GLU A 167 10.55 13.27 -30.30
CA GLU A 167 9.81 13.60 -29.07
C GLU A 167 10.52 14.67 -28.22
N PRO A 168 9.78 15.63 -27.66
CA PRO A 168 10.35 16.68 -26.82
C PRO A 168 10.96 16.09 -25.55
N SER A 169 12.14 16.59 -25.17
CA SER A 169 12.73 16.29 -23.88
C SER A 169 11.85 16.87 -22.77
N TYR A 170 11.60 16.09 -21.73
CA TYR A 170 10.94 16.58 -20.53
C TYR A 170 11.97 16.67 -19.40
N SER A 171 12.01 17.82 -18.73
CA SER A 171 12.81 18.03 -17.53
C SER A 171 11.95 17.73 -16.30
N MET A 172 12.45 16.84 -15.44
CA MET A 172 11.85 16.61 -14.13
C MET A 172 12.77 17.19 -13.06
N GLU A 173 12.22 18.07 -12.23
CA GLU A 173 12.92 18.55 -11.04
C GLU A 173 12.96 17.43 -9.99
N SER A 174 14.12 17.26 -9.36
CA SER A 174 14.31 16.35 -8.24
C SER A 174 15.09 17.04 -7.12
N TYR A 175 14.84 16.66 -5.87
CA TYR A 175 15.59 17.24 -4.75
C TYR A 175 16.96 16.58 -4.60
N LYS A 176 18.03 17.37 -4.48
CA LYS A 176 19.40 16.86 -4.31
C LYS A 176 19.59 16.08 -3.02
N ALA A 177 18.84 16.43 -1.97
CA ALA A 177 18.88 15.70 -0.70
C ALA A 177 18.32 14.26 -0.80
N ASN A 178 17.50 13.96 -1.82
CA ASN A 178 16.93 12.63 -1.99
C ASN A 178 18.00 11.60 -2.37
N GLU A 179 17.91 10.42 -1.77
CA GLU A 179 18.73 9.27 -2.08
C GLU A 179 18.31 8.64 -3.42
N LYS A 180 19.30 8.11 -4.16
CA LYS A 180 19.01 7.33 -5.37
C LYS A 180 18.20 6.09 -5.00
N THR A 181 17.12 5.84 -5.73
CA THR A 181 16.33 4.61 -5.60
C THR A 181 16.63 3.73 -6.79
N GLY A 182 16.95 2.46 -6.54
CA GLY A 182 17.14 1.49 -7.63
C GLY A 182 15.82 1.21 -8.33
N LYS A 183 15.83 1.16 -9.67
CA LYS A 183 14.73 0.54 -10.41
C LYS A 183 14.82 -0.97 -10.14
N SER A 184 13.81 -1.56 -9.50
CA SER A 184 13.72 -3.01 -9.36
C SER A 184 13.61 -3.61 -10.76
N GLY A 185 14.69 -4.20 -11.26
CA GLY A 185 14.68 -4.91 -12.56
C GLY A 185 13.87 -6.21 -12.52
N GLU A 186 13.64 -6.77 -11.32
CA GLU A 186 12.76 -7.93 -11.16
C GLU A 186 11.31 -7.48 -11.05
N LEU A 187 10.48 -8.07 -11.91
CA LEU A 187 9.02 -8.00 -11.85
C LEU A 187 8.59 -8.51 -10.46
N LYS A 188 7.72 -7.76 -9.78
CA LYS A 188 7.24 -8.15 -8.45
C LYS A 188 6.64 -9.55 -8.53
N ARG A 189 6.98 -10.43 -7.57
CA ARG A 189 6.42 -11.79 -7.51
C ARG A 189 4.89 -11.74 -7.59
N TYR A 190 4.33 -12.50 -8.52
CA TYR A 190 2.89 -12.63 -8.76
C TYR A 190 2.45 -14.08 -8.54
N ILE A 191 1.14 -14.33 -8.51
CA ILE A 191 0.57 -15.68 -8.52
C ILE A 191 0.34 -16.08 -9.98
N SER A 192 1.06 -17.08 -10.47
CA SER A 192 0.86 -17.67 -11.80
C SER A 192 -0.47 -18.44 -11.89
N VAL A 193 -0.91 -18.79 -13.10
CA VAL A 193 -2.14 -19.58 -13.32
C VAL A 193 -2.07 -20.93 -12.60
N GLU A 194 -0.93 -21.62 -12.66
CA GLU A 194 -0.74 -22.90 -12.00
C GLU A 194 -0.69 -22.78 -10.47
N GLU A 195 -0.11 -21.71 -9.94
CA GLU A 195 -0.19 -21.42 -8.50
C GLU A 195 -1.62 -21.13 -8.07
N PHE A 196 -2.37 -20.34 -8.85
CA PHE A 196 -3.77 -20.04 -8.55
C PHE A 196 -4.63 -21.30 -8.52
N LYS A 197 -4.48 -22.21 -9.49
CA LYS A 197 -5.14 -23.52 -9.49
C LYS A 197 -4.85 -24.32 -8.22
N ARG A 198 -3.59 -24.35 -7.76
CA ARG A 198 -3.22 -25.02 -6.50
C ARG A 198 -3.83 -24.36 -5.27
N ILE A 199 -3.89 -23.03 -5.24
CA ILE A 199 -4.55 -22.26 -4.17
C ILE A 199 -6.03 -22.63 -4.09
N ILE A 200 -6.76 -22.57 -5.21
CA ILE A 200 -8.19 -22.90 -5.25
C ILE A 200 -8.44 -24.35 -4.79
N LYS A 201 -7.63 -25.31 -5.27
CA LYS A 201 -7.71 -26.71 -4.83
C LYS A 201 -7.49 -26.85 -3.31
N THR A 202 -6.52 -26.12 -2.77
CA THR A 202 -6.20 -26.13 -1.33
C THR A 202 -7.34 -25.53 -0.51
N ILE A 203 -7.93 -24.42 -0.98
CA ILE A 203 -9.08 -23.76 -0.35
C ILE A 203 -10.27 -24.71 -0.29
N ARG A 204 -10.68 -25.27 -1.43
CA ARG A 204 -11.82 -26.20 -1.51
C ARG A 204 -11.68 -27.43 -0.64
N SER A 205 -10.45 -27.84 -0.33
CA SER A 205 -10.19 -29.02 0.50
C SER A 205 -10.09 -28.73 2.00
N ASN A 206 -9.78 -27.49 2.42
CA ASN A 206 -9.39 -27.19 3.81
C ASN A 206 -10.02 -25.93 4.41
N TYR A 207 -10.74 -25.13 3.63
CA TYR A 207 -11.25 -23.82 4.02
C TYR A 207 -12.68 -23.63 3.52
N THR A 208 -13.25 -22.45 3.73
CA THR A 208 -14.65 -22.16 3.42
C THR A 208 -14.78 -21.39 2.10
N LEU A 209 -16.03 -21.30 1.61
CA LEU A 209 -16.39 -20.49 0.45
C LEU A 209 -15.90 -19.04 0.58
N ARG A 210 -15.86 -18.48 1.80
CA ARG A 210 -15.35 -17.13 2.07
C ARG A 210 -13.93 -16.94 1.53
N GLU A 211 -13.03 -17.88 1.83
CA GLU A 211 -11.64 -17.79 1.40
C GLU A 211 -11.52 -17.88 -0.13
N GLU A 212 -12.34 -18.72 -0.76
CA GLU A 212 -12.38 -18.87 -2.22
C GLU A 212 -12.83 -17.57 -2.89
N LEU A 213 -13.95 -16.99 -2.43
CA LEU A 213 -14.49 -15.74 -2.95
C LEU A 213 -13.47 -14.60 -2.89
N ILE A 214 -12.78 -14.44 -1.75
CA ILE A 214 -11.80 -13.36 -1.57
C ILE A 214 -10.62 -13.51 -2.56
N VAL A 215 -10.07 -14.71 -2.74
CA VAL A 215 -8.95 -14.88 -3.68
C VAL A 215 -9.39 -14.76 -5.14
N ARG A 216 -10.60 -15.24 -5.47
CA ARG A 216 -11.18 -15.12 -6.82
C ARG A 216 -11.45 -13.66 -7.16
N LEU A 217 -12.05 -12.88 -6.28
CA LEU A 217 -12.25 -11.44 -6.48
C LEU A 217 -10.93 -10.67 -6.72
N MET A 218 -9.85 -11.02 -6.01
CA MET A 218 -8.55 -10.39 -6.24
C MET A 218 -7.88 -10.84 -7.55
N TYR A 219 -8.01 -12.11 -7.93
CA TYR A 219 -7.32 -12.69 -9.09
C TYR A 219 -8.09 -12.56 -10.40
N GLU A 220 -9.41 -12.71 -10.38
CA GLU A 220 -10.29 -12.69 -11.56
C GLU A 220 -10.78 -11.27 -11.89
N SER A 221 -10.99 -10.43 -10.87
CA SER A 221 -11.47 -9.05 -11.05
C SER A 221 -10.39 -7.98 -10.76
N GLY A 222 -9.19 -8.39 -10.36
CA GLY A 222 -8.07 -7.51 -10.09
C GLY A 222 -8.27 -6.59 -8.87
N LEU A 223 -9.16 -6.92 -7.94
CA LEU A 223 -9.42 -6.11 -6.76
C LEU A 223 -8.22 -6.08 -5.81
N ARG A 224 -7.98 -4.94 -5.16
CA ARG A 224 -7.08 -4.84 -3.99
C ARG A 224 -7.83 -5.40 -2.79
N ILE A 225 -7.11 -5.95 -1.82
CA ILE A 225 -7.73 -6.49 -0.59
C ILE A 225 -8.61 -5.46 0.14
N GLY A 226 -8.24 -4.18 0.15
CA GLY A 226 -9.09 -3.14 0.73
C GLY A 226 -10.43 -3.04 0.01
N GLU A 227 -10.40 -2.98 -1.32
CA GLU A 227 -11.58 -2.97 -2.19
C GLU A 227 -12.46 -4.21 -1.91
N VAL A 228 -11.88 -5.40 -1.74
CA VAL A 228 -12.63 -6.64 -1.41
C VAL A 228 -13.28 -6.57 -0.03
N LEU A 229 -12.54 -6.16 1.00
CA LEU A 229 -13.04 -6.10 2.38
C LEU A 229 -14.01 -4.92 2.63
N GLY A 230 -14.01 -3.93 1.74
CA GLY A 230 -14.91 -2.78 1.75
C GLY A 230 -16.21 -2.98 0.96
N LEU A 231 -16.36 -4.10 0.22
CA LEU A 231 -17.62 -4.40 -0.47
C LEU A 231 -18.75 -4.59 0.54
N ALA A 232 -19.86 -3.88 0.30
CA ALA A 232 -21.11 -4.01 1.02
C ALA A 232 -22.20 -4.60 0.10
N PHE A 233 -23.35 -4.95 0.67
CA PHE A 233 -24.47 -5.54 -0.09
C PHE A 233 -24.93 -4.65 -1.24
N GLU A 234 -25.07 -3.34 -1.00
CA GLU A 234 -25.46 -2.37 -2.02
C GLU A 234 -24.46 -2.22 -3.19
N ASP A 235 -23.24 -2.75 -3.04
CA ASP A 235 -22.21 -2.64 -4.08
C ASP A 235 -22.35 -3.68 -5.18
N LEU A 236 -23.14 -4.73 -4.98
CA LEU A 236 -23.32 -5.80 -5.94
C LEU A 236 -24.72 -5.71 -6.55
N THR A 237 -24.77 -5.48 -7.86
CA THR A 237 -26.03 -5.37 -8.60
C THR A 237 -25.92 -6.04 -9.96
N VAL A 238 -27.01 -6.06 -10.69
CA VAL A 238 -27.07 -6.51 -12.07
C VAL A 238 -27.47 -5.34 -12.97
N ILE A 239 -26.80 -5.22 -14.11
CA ILE A 239 -27.20 -4.30 -15.17
C ILE A 239 -27.73 -5.09 -16.35
N GLU A 240 -28.79 -4.58 -16.98
CA GLU A 240 -29.31 -5.12 -18.23
C GLU A 240 -28.69 -4.38 -19.41
N GLU A 241 -27.94 -5.09 -20.24
CA GLU A 241 -27.39 -4.55 -21.48
C GLU A 241 -27.75 -5.46 -22.65
N LYS A 242 -28.60 -4.96 -23.57
CA LYS A 242 -28.98 -5.65 -24.82
C LYS A 242 -29.40 -7.11 -24.56
N GLU A 243 -30.34 -7.31 -23.65
CA GLU A 243 -30.89 -8.63 -23.25
C GLU A 243 -29.93 -9.52 -22.43
N ASN A 244 -28.72 -9.05 -22.09
CA ASN A 244 -27.82 -9.76 -21.18
C ASN A 244 -27.86 -9.16 -19.78
N ILE A 245 -27.96 -10.02 -18.77
CA ILE A 245 -27.83 -9.66 -17.36
C ILE A 245 -26.34 -9.75 -16.99
N ILE A 246 -25.73 -8.62 -16.68
CA ILE A 246 -24.31 -8.53 -16.34
C ILE A 246 -24.17 -8.15 -14.86
N PRO A 247 -23.64 -9.04 -14.02
CA PRO A 247 -23.34 -8.70 -12.64
C PRO A 247 -22.20 -7.68 -12.55
N VAL A 248 -22.43 -6.60 -11.80
CA VAL A 248 -21.50 -5.48 -11.65
C VAL A 248 -21.30 -5.16 -10.17
N GLY A 249 -20.03 -4.95 -9.81
CA GLY A 249 -19.64 -4.48 -8.50
C GLY A 249 -19.18 -3.02 -8.51
N PHE A 250 -19.54 -2.28 -7.46
CA PHE A 250 -19.11 -0.90 -7.21
C PHE A 250 -17.97 -0.87 -6.18
N ILE A 251 -16.94 -0.08 -6.48
CA ILE A 251 -15.80 0.18 -5.58
C ILE A 251 -15.88 1.64 -5.17
N ARG A 252 -16.15 1.89 -3.89
CA ARG A 252 -16.30 3.23 -3.31
C ARG A 252 -15.93 3.20 -1.84
N ASN A 253 -15.63 4.36 -1.28
CA ASN A 253 -15.35 4.50 0.15
C ASN A 253 -16.59 5.03 0.88
N ARG A 254 -16.73 4.63 2.15
CA ARG A 254 -17.75 5.11 3.08
C ARG A 254 -17.07 5.72 4.30
N TYR A 255 -17.79 6.58 5.00
CA TYR A 255 -17.40 7.12 6.30
C TYR A 255 -17.25 6.02 7.37
N THR A 256 -18.05 4.95 7.28
CA THR A 256 -17.97 3.77 8.16
C THR A 256 -16.77 2.86 7.89
N ASP A 257 -16.13 2.98 6.72
CA ASP A 257 -15.02 2.13 6.31
C ASP A 257 -13.81 2.28 7.23
N LYS A 258 -13.24 1.16 7.63
CA LYS A 258 -11.97 1.13 8.36
C LYS A 258 -10.81 1.37 7.38
N PRO A 259 -9.63 1.81 7.88
CA PRO A 259 -8.46 2.06 7.02
C PRO A 259 -8.02 0.89 6.12
N PHE A 260 -8.40 -0.34 6.48
CA PHE A 260 -8.10 -1.55 5.71
C PHE A 260 -9.18 -1.93 4.67
N GLN A 261 -10.30 -1.21 4.61
CA GLN A 261 -11.41 -1.38 3.66
C GLN A 261 -11.40 -0.32 2.55
N LEU A 262 -10.61 0.75 2.71
CA LEU A 262 -10.57 1.86 1.76
C LEU A 262 -9.99 1.44 0.40
N ALA A 263 -10.70 1.83 -0.66
CA ALA A 263 -10.26 1.85 -2.04
C ALA A 263 -9.31 3.03 -2.29
N LYS A 264 -8.06 2.71 -2.65
CA LYS A 264 -6.96 3.69 -2.82
C LYS A 264 -7.26 4.78 -3.86
N THR A 265 -8.02 4.44 -4.89
CA THR A 265 -8.24 5.27 -6.07
C THR A 265 -9.60 5.98 -6.07
N CYS A 266 -10.34 5.87 -4.97
CA CYS A 266 -11.63 6.53 -4.78
C CYS A 266 -11.51 7.67 -3.74
N LEU A 267 -12.42 8.63 -3.80
CA LEU A 267 -12.51 9.75 -2.88
C LEU A 267 -12.51 9.27 -1.41
N SER A 268 -11.72 9.91 -0.55
CA SER A 268 -11.76 9.63 0.89
C SER A 268 -12.91 10.39 1.54
N ILE A 269 -13.67 9.72 2.40
CA ILE A 269 -14.87 10.28 3.03
C ILE A 269 -14.58 10.59 4.49
N ASN A 270 -14.68 11.86 4.82
CA ASN A 270 -14.48 12.41 6.16
C ASN A 270 -15.81 12.86 6.80
N ASN A 271 -16.88 13.01 6.02
CA ASN A 271 -18.22 13.36 6.48
C ASN A 271 -19.29 12.71 5.58
N LYS A 272 -20.40 12.26 6.16
CA LYS A 272 -21.52 11.62 5.44
C LYS A 272 -22.20 12.55 4.43
N GLU A 273 -22.21 13.86 4.65
CA GLU A 273 -22.76 14.81 3.66
C GLU A 273 -22.01 14.77 2.32
N GLN A 274 -20.78 14.23 2.28
CA GLN A 274 -20.04 14.07 1.03
C GLN A 274 -20.69 13.06 0.08
N TYR A 275 -21.57 12.16 0.55
CA TYR A 275 -22.27 11.22 -0.34
C TYR A 275 -23.14 11.93 -1.37
N LYS A 276 -23.65 13.13 -1.03
CA LYS A 276 -24.49 13.96 -1.91
C LYS A 276 -23.67 14.83 -2.87
N GLN A 277 -22.35 14.88 -2.73
CA GLN A 277 -21.48 15.73 -3.54
C GLN A 277 -21.26 15.13 -4.92
N ARG A 278 -21.13 16.00 -5.93
CA ARG A 278 -20.91 15.60 -7.33
C ARG A 278 -19.67 14.71 -7.48
N GLU A 279 -18.62 15.00 -6.73
CA GLU A 279 -17.36 14.27 -6.72
C GLU A 279 -17.55 12.81 -6.31
N TYR A 280 -18.44 12.53 -5.35
CA TYR A 280 -18.71 11.18 -4.86
C TYR A 280 -19.47 10.34 -5.89
N ILE A 281 -20.45 10.94 -6.58
CA ILE A 281 -21.23 10.27 -7.62
C ILE A 281 -20.53 10.23 -8.99
N THR A 282 -19.28 10.68 -9.08
CA THR A 282 -18.52 10.70 -10.35
C THR A 282 -17.67 9.43 -10.51
N LYS A 283 -17.91 8.66 -11.58
CA LYS A 283 -17.10 7.48 -11.95
C LYS A 283 -15.64 7.87 -12.20
N GLY A 284 -14.71 7.12 -11.62
CA GLY A 284 -13.27 7.37 -11.71
C GLY A 284 -12.74 8.33 -10.63
N LEU A 285 -13.62 8.99 -9.88
CA LEU A 285 -13.27 9.86 -8.75
C LEU A 285 -13.87 9.33 -7.44
N GLY A 286 -15.19 9.34 -7.32
CA GLY A 286 -15.89 8.88 -6.12
C GLY A 286 -16.10 7.37 -6.08
N PHE A 287 -16.41 6.76 -7.22
CA PHE A 287 -16.55 5.31 -7.35
C PHE A 287 -15.91 4.76 -8.63
N GLN A 288 -15.68 3.44 -8.66
CA GLN A 288 -15.27 2.68 -9.83
C GLN A 288 -16.16 1.44 -9.96
N THR A 289 -16.16 0.81 -11.13
CA THR A 289 -16.93 -0.42 -11.35
C THR A 289 -16.04 -1.56 -11.83
N PHE A 290 -16.48 -2.79 -11.59
CA PHE A 290 -15.88 -3.99 -12.13
C PHE A 290 -16.98 -5.01 -12.48
N VAL A 291 -16.69 -5.86 -13.47
CA VAL A 291 -17.59 -6.96 -13.82
C VAL A 291 -17.32 -8.12 -12.87
N VAL A 292 -18.39 -8.69 -12.32
CA VAL A 292 -18.35 -9.89 -11.49
C VAL A 292 -18.69 -11.08 -12.38
N PRO A 293 -17.85 -12.12 -12.48
CA PRO A 293 -18.22 -13.36 -13.15
C PRO A 293 -19.54 -13.92 -12.58
N SER A 294 -20.46 -14.37 -13.42
CA SER A 294 -21.80 -14.80 -12.97
C SER A 294 -21.75 -15.91 -11.93
N ASP A 295 -20.88 -16.90 -12.11
CA ASP A 295 -20.70 -17.98 -11.14
C ASP A 295 -20.14 -17.49 -9.80
N LEU A 296 -19.29 -16.45 -9.83
CA LEU A 296 -18.75 -15.81 -8.63
C LEU A 296 -19.85 -15.00 -7.92
N PHE A 297 -20.71 -14.31 -8.68
CA PHE A 297 -21.85 -13.57 -8.15
C PHE A 297 -22.82 -14.51 -7.42
N ASP A 298 -23.20 -15.62 -8.04
CA ASP A 298 -24.06 -16.64 -7.41
C ASP A 298 -23.41 -17.22 -6.14
N SER A 299 -22.10 -17.46 -6.19
CA SER A 299 -21.34 -17.95 -5.03
C SER A 299 -21.30 -16.94 -3.89
N ILE A 300 -21.28 -15.63 -4.19
CA ILE A 300 -21.37 -14.57 -3.19
C ILE A 300 -22.75 -14.59 -2.54
N ASP A 301 -23.82 -14.73 -3.30
CA ASP A 301 -25.18 -14.81 -2.75
C ASP A 301 -25.34 -16.03 -1.83
N ILE A 302 -24.85 -17.20 -2.25
CA ILE A 302 -24.81 -18.41 -1.39
C ILE A 302 -24.04 -18.14 -0.09
N TYR A 303 -22.90 -17.46 -0.18
CA TYR A 303 -22.11 -17.11 1.01
C TYR A 303 -22.85 -16.14 1.93
N ILE A 304 -23.49 -15.11 1.37
CA ILE A 304 -24.29 -14.13 2.11
C ILE A 304 -25.41 -14.85 2.86
N ASN A 305 -26.22 -15.63 2.15
CA ASN A 305 -27.36 -16.36 2.71
C ASN A 305 -26.94 -17.34 3.81
N ASN A 306 -25.82 -18.03 3.67
CA ASN A 306 -25.38 -18.98 4.71
C ASN A 306 -24.71 -18.28 5.89
N SER A 307 -23.72 -17.44 5.62
CA SER A 307 -22.83 -16.91 6.67
C SER A 307 -23.49 -15.77 7.44
N HIS A 308 -24.25 -14.90 6.77
CA HIS A 308 -24.90 -13.78 7.44
C HIS A 308 -26.10 -14.22 8.24
N ASN A 309 -26.86 -15.23 7.79
CA ASN A 309 -27.97 -15.76 8.59
C ASN A 309 -27.46 -16.40 9.90
N ILE A 310 -26.39 -17.19 9.83
CA ILE A 310 -25.74 -17.74 11.04
C ILE A 310 -25.23 -16.62 11.95
N ALA A 311 -24.63 -15.57 11.38
CA ALA A 311 -24.10 -14.46 12.17
C ALA A 311 -25.21 -13.62 12.83
N LYS A 312 -26.33 -13.39 12.13
CA LYS A 312 -27.54 -12.74 12.66
C LYS A 312 -28.08 -13.52 13.86
N GLU A 313 -28.19 -14.85 13.74
CA GLU A 313 -28.71 -15.70 14.81
C GLU A 313 -27.78 -15.81 16.03
N LYS A 314 -26.47 -15.98 15.80
CA LYS A 314 -25.52 -16.30 16.89
C LYS A 314 -24.82 -15.07 17.48
N TYR A 315 -24.70 -14.00 16.72
CA TYR A 315 -23.88 -12.83 17.05
C TYR A 315 -24.60 -11.53 16.71
N GLU A 316 -25.91 -11.48 16.94
CA GLU A 316 -26.81 -10.37 16.59
C GLU A 316 -26.22 -8.98 16.91
N ALA A 317 -25.71 -8.77 18.14
CA ALA A 317 -25.14 -7.49 18.53
C ALA A 317 -23.91 -7.10 17.68
N ASN A 318 -22.96 -8.02 17.50
CA ASN A 318 -21.79 -7.74 16.65
C ASN A 318 -22.21 -7.49 15.20
N TYR A 319 -23.17 -8.27 14.72
CA TYR A 319 -23.65 -8.17 13.34
C TYR A 319 -24.34 -6.82 13.08
N ASN A 320 -25.28 -6.42 13.95
CA ASN A 320 -26.08 -5.22 13.76
C ASN A 320 -25.29 -3.91 14.02
N PHE A 321 -24.32 -3.92 14.93
CA PHE A 321 -23.58 -2.71 15.30
C PHE A 321 -22.21 -2.60 14.61
N ASP A 322 -21.43 -3.70 14.55
CA ASP A 322 -20.05 -3.63 14.04
C ASP A 322 -19.94 -3.92 12.54
N ASN A 323 -20.91 -4.65 11.95
CA ASN A 323 -20.87 -5.04 10.54
C ASN A 323 -21.66 -4.11 9.60
N ARG A 324 -22.39 -3.15 10.15
CA ARG A 324 -23.21 -2.23 9.36
C ARG A 324 -22.30 -1.28 8.56
N ALA A 325 -22.58 -1.18 7.26
CA ALA A 325 -21.99 -0.19 6.37
C ALA A 325 -23.01 0.94 6.15
N ASP A 326 -22.53 2.15 5.89
CA ASP A 326 -23.43 3.23 5.46
C ASP A 326 -24.06 2.87 4.12
N SER A 327 -25.34 3.17 3.95
CA SER A 327 -25.99 3.21 2.65
C SER A 327 -25.65 4.53 1.96
N VAL A 328 -25.37 4.48 0.66
CA VAL A 328 -25.04 5.67 -0.14
C VAL A 328 -25.93 5.82 -1.37
N THR A 329 -26.89 4.91 -1.55
CA THR A 329 -27.94 5.00 -2.55
C THR A 329 -29.30 5.12 -1.86
N GLU A 330 -30.22 5.84 -2.50
CA GLU A 330 -31.58 6.02 -1.98
C GLU A 330 -32.40 4.71 -2.02
N GLU A 331 -31.96 3.72 -2.81
CA GLU A 331 -32.63 2.41 -2.96
C GLU A 331 -32.43 1.50 -1.74
N PHE A 332 -31.34 1.70 -0.99
CA PHE A 332 -31.06 1.00 0.26
C PHE A 332 -31.48 1.91 1.44
N ASP A 333 -32.74 2.32 1.48
CA ASP A 333 -33.29 3.11 2.59
C ASP A 333 -33.60 2.18 3.78
N ASP A 334 -32.93 2.43 4.91
CA ASP A 334 -33.00 1.78 6.23
C ASP A 334 -32.95 0.23 6.36
N GLU A 335 -33.02 -0.54 5.27
CA GLU A 335 -32.74 -1.98 5.26
C GLU A 335 -31.23 -2.25 5.21
N ALA A 336 -30.62 -2.25 6.39
CA ALA A 336 -29.54 -3.15 6.78
C ALA A 336 -28.45 -3.43 5.70
N ASN A 337 -27.73 -2.38 5.26
CA ASN A 337 -26.51 -2.54 4.46
C ASN A 337 -25.35 -3.06 5.33
N TYR A 338 -24.68 -4.12 4.88
CA TYR A 338 -23.62 -4.78 5.63
C TYR A 338 -22.40 -5.07 4.75
N TYR A 339 -21.22 -5.07 5.36
CA TYR A 339 -20.02 -5.59 4.70
C TYR A 339 -20.16 -7.07 4.39
N ILE A 340 -19.78 -7.48 3.18
CA ILE A 340 -19.94 -8.86 2.69
C ILE A 340 -19.09 -9.82 3.51
N PHE A 341 -17.78 -9.58 3.63
CA PHE A 341 -16.90 -10.58 4.25
C PHE A 341 -16.82 -10.42 5.76
N ILE A 342 -17.44 -11.37 6.48
CA ILE A 342 -17.48 -11.39 7.94
C ILE A 342 -16.57 -12.46 8.56
N ASN A 343 -16.14 -12.22 9.79
CA ASN A 343 -15.44 -13.18 10.62
C ASN A 343 -16.41 -14.14 11.34
N SER A 344 -15.87 -15.11 12.09
CA SER A 344 -16.67 -16.11 12.81
C SER A 344 -17.55 -15.55 13.93
N TYR A 345 -17.40 -14.27 14.28
CA TYR A 345 -18.16 -13.57 15.32
C TYR A 345 -19.14 -12.53 14.74
N GLY A 346 -19.37 -12.55 13.43
CA GLY A 346 -20.31 -11.65 12.76
C GLY A 346 -19.81 -10.23 12.52
N ARG A 347 -18.51 -9.94 12.73
CA ARG A 347 -17.91 -8.61 12.45
C ARG A 347 -17.22 -8.59 11.08
N PRO A 348 -16.96 -7.41 10.48
CA PRO A 348 -16.19 -7.32 9.25
C PRO A 348 -14.82 -8.00 9.36
N LEU A 349 -14.43 -8.73 8.33
CA LEU A 349 -13.16 -9.43 8.29
C LEU A 349 -12.01 -8.41 8.20
N SER A 350 -11.13 -8.41 9.21
CA SER A 350 -9.97 -7.51 9.20
C SER A 350 -8.85 -8.03 8.29
N GLN A 351 -8.11 -7.11 7.67
CA GLN A 351 -6.95 -7.46 6.85
C GLN A 351 -5.87 -8.22 7.65
N ALA A 352 -5.74 -7.98 8.96
CA ALA A 352 -4.82 -8.73 9.81
C ALA A 352 -5.23 -10.21 9.93
N SER A 353 -6.51 -10.47 10.17
CA SER A 353 -7.07 -11.82 10.24
C SER A 353 -6.95 -12.54 8.91
N TRP A 354 -7.33 -11.87 7.82
CA TRP A 354 -7.16 -12.38 6.46
C TRP A 354 -5.70 -12.71 6.14
N ASN A 355 -4.74 -11.83 6.45
CA ASN A 355 -3.32 -12.07 6.21
C ASN A 355 -2.77 -13.28 6.98
N LYS A 356 -3.38 -13.66 8.12
CA LYS A 356 -3.03 -14.89 8.84
C LYS A 356 -3.52 -16.12 8.07
N ILE A 357 -4.79 -16.10 7.65
CA ILE A 357 -5.42 -17.17 6.87
C ILE A 357 -4.69 -17.36 5.53
N LEU A 358 -4.43 -16.27 4.80
CA LEU A 358 -3.77 -16.31 3.51
C LEU A 358 -2.35 -16.90 3.60
N ARG A 359 -1.59 -16.60 4.66
CA ARG A 359 -0.27 -17.23 4.86
C ARG A 359 -0.37 -18.74 5.01
N ASP A 360 -1.35 -19.21 5.76
CA ASP A 360 -1.59 -20.65 5.94
C ASP A 360 -1.99 -21.31 4.61
N ILE A 361 -2.89 -20.68 3.84
CA ILE A 361 -3.28 -21.15 2.50
C ILE A 361 -2.08 -21.27 1.57
N LEU A 362 -1.25 -20.22 1.49
CA LEU A 362 -0.08 -20.19 0.61
C LEU A 362 0.97 -21.23 1.02
N GLN A 363 1.17 -21.44 2.33
CA GLN A 363 2.06 -22.49 2.84
C GLN A 363 1.54 -23.89 2.45
N LYS A 364 0.26 -24.18 2.68
CA LYS A 364 -0.35 -25.46 2.28
C LYS A 364 -0.40 -25.69 0.77
N SER A 365 -0.39 -24.60 -0.01
CA SER A 365 -0.32 -24.64 -1.48
C SER A 365 1.11 -24.81 -2.02
N ASN A 366 2.11 -24.98 -1.13
CA ASN A 366 3.55 -25.01 -1.46
C ASN A 366 4.03 -23.75 -2.21
N ILE A 367 3.52 -22.58 -1.85
CA ILE A 367 3.94 -21.29 -2.42
C ILE A 367 4.86 -20.58 -1.44
N SER A 368 6.04 -20.19 -1.92
CA SER A 368 7.05 -19.53 -1.08
C SER A 368 6.57 -18.17 -0.56
N ILE A 369 6.69 -18.00 0.76
CA ILE A 369 6.42 -16.77 1.49
C ILE A 369 7.73 -16.24 2.03
N ASP A 370 8.02 -14.96 1.78
CA ASP A 370 9.21 -14.31 2.33
C ASP A 370 9.18 -14.38 3.87
N LYS A 371 10.11 -15.12 4.46
CA LYS A 371 10.31 -15.18 5.92
C LYS A 371 11.13 -13.96 6.35
N GLY A 372 10.68 -13.26 7.39
CA GLY A 372 11.47 -12.22 8.08
C GLY A 372 11.36 -10.78 7.55
N SER A 373 11.19 -10.55 6.24
CA SER A 373 11.01 -9.19 5.70
C SER A 373 9.69 -9.08 4.92
N ARG A 374 8.80 -8.15 5.32
CA ARG A 374 7.54 -7.85 4.62
C ARG A 374 7.79 -7.15 3.26
N LYS A 375 8.70 -7.66 2.44
CA LYS A 375 9.10 -7.03 1.16
C LYS A 375 7.94 -7.02 0.16
N ASN A 376 7.08 -8.05 0.19
CA ASN A 376 5.96 -8.19 -0.74
C ASN A 376 4.62 -8.28 0.01
N ASN A 377 3.68 -7.38 -0.31
CA ASN A 377 2.31 -7.46 0.18
C ASN A 377 1.63 -8.70 -0.44
N LEU A 378 1.35 -9.72 0.38
CA LEU A 378 0.84 -11.02 -0.06
C LEU A 378 -0.40 -10.92 -0.95
N ASN A 379 -1.33 -10.04 -0.59
CA ASN A 379 -2.55 -9.82 -1.34
C ASN A 379 -2.29 -9.23 -2.73
N HIS A 380 -1.26 -8.38 -2.83
CA HIS A 380 -0.94 -7.70 -4.07
C HIS A 380 -0.42 -8.67 -5.14
N LYS A 381 0.08 -9.86 -4.74
CA LYS A 381 0.48 -10.92 -5.67
C LYS A 381 -0.67 -11.44 -6.53
N PHE A 382 -1.90 -11.50 -6.00
CA PHE A 382 -3.09 -11.90 -6.78
C PHE A 382 -3.44 -10.86 -7.83
N ARG A 383 -3.42 -9.57 -7.45
CA ARG A 383 -3.65 -8.47 -8.41
C ARG A 383 -2.54 -8.38 -9.47
N HIS A 384 -1.30 -8.70 -9.12
CA HIS A 384 -0.23 -8.88 -10.11
C HIS A 384 -0.50 -10.11 -11.00
N GLY A 385 -1.03 -11.19 -10.45
CA GLY A 385 -1.45 -12.37 -11.20
C GLY A 385 -2.53 -12.04 -12.25
N PHE A 386 -3.55 -11.28 -11.86
CA PHE A 386 -4.54 -10.72 -12.78
C PHE A 386 -3.87 -9.92 -13.91
N ALA A 387 -2.94 -9.02 -13.57
CA ALA A 387 -2.25 -8.20 -14.56
C ALA A 387 -1.45 -9.04 -15.56
N MET A 388 -0.63 -9.97 -15.04
CA MET A 388 0.17 -10.86 -15.87
C MET A 388 -0.70 -11.78 -16.73
N PHE A 389 -1.84 -12.25 -16.22
CA PHE A 389 -2.78 -13.04 -17.01
C PHE A 389 -3.28 -12.26 -18.23
N ASN A 390 -3.71 -11.01 -18.03
CA ASN A 390 -4.18 -10.14 -19.10
C ASN A 390 -3.08 -9.83 -20.14
N VAL A 391 -1.84 -9.62 -19.70
CA VAL A 391 -0.71 -9.36 -20.61
C VAL A 391 -0.29 -10.63 -21.36
N GLN A 392 -0.05 -11.73 -20.64
CA GLN A 392 0.55 -12.94 -21.22
C GLN A 392 -0.45 -13.76 -22.05
N TYR A 393 -1.69 -13.89 -21.58
CA TYR A 393 -2.70 -14.76 -22.21
C TYR A 393 -3.70 -14.00 -23.06
N LEU A 394 -4.14 -12.82 -22.62
CA LEU A 394 -5.12 -12.01 -23.37
C LEU A 394 -4.48 -10.97 -24.28
N LYS A 395 -3.14 -10.81 -24.24
CA LYS A 395 -2.36 -9.89 -25.07
C LYS A 395 -2.88 -8.44 -25.00
N CYS A 396 -3.38 -8.03 -23.84
CA CYS A 396 -3.90 -6.67 -23.65
C CYS A 396 -2.79 -5.62 -23.84
N SER A 397 -3.15 -4.52 -24.49
CA SER A 397 -2.32 -3.30 -24.56
C SER A 397 -2.18 -2.63 -23.19
N GLU A 398 -1.22 -1.71 -23.07
CA GLU A 398 -1.02 -0.94 -21.83
C GLU A 398 -2.30 -0.21 -21.42
N LEU A 399 -2.95 0.52 -22.35
CA LEU A 399 -4.15 1.29 -22.04
C LEU A 399 -5.31 0.39 -21.56
N GLU A 400 -5.50 -0.78 -22.19
CA GLU A 400 -6.51 -1.74 -21.77
C GLU A 400 -6.21 -2.30 -20.37
N LEU A 401 -4.94 -2.66 -20.10
CA LEU A 401 -4.55 -3.13 -18.78
C LEU A 401 -4.75 -2.04 -17.72
N MET A 402 -4.39 -0.79 -18.02
CA MET A 402 -4.58 0.35 -17.11
C MET A 402 -6.06 0.48 -16.73
N ASN A 403 -6.97 0.38 -17.69
CA ASN A 403 -8.41 0.44 -17.47
C ASN A 403 -8.92 -0.77 -16.68
N ARG A 404 -8.51 -1.99 -17.03
CA ARG A 404 -8.88 -3.23 -16.31
C ARG A 404 -8.36 -3.25 -14.88
N MET A 405 -7.17 -2.71 -14.65
CA MET A 405 -6.58 -2.55 -13.33
C MET A 405 -7.05 -1.27 -12.62
N ARG A 406 -7.82 -0.40 -13.28
CA ARG A 406 -8.31 0.86 -12.73
C ARG A 406 -7.18 1.73 -12.15
N HIS A 407 -6.10 1.86 -12.91
CA HIS A 407 -4.98 2.72 -12.56
C HIS A 407 -5.16 4.10 -13.19
N SER A 408 -4.70 5.15 -12.50
CA SER A 408 -4.81 6.54 -12.96
C SER A 408 -3.66 6.96 -13.88
N SER A 409 -2.63 6.13 -14.03
CA SER A 409 -1.41 6.45 -14.76
C SER A 409 -0.85 5.20 -15.43
N ILE A 410 -0.40 5.34 -16.68
CA ILE A 410 0.20 4.27 -17.46
C ILE A 410 1.54 3.80 -16.86
N ASP A 411 2.31 4.70 -16.26
CA ASP A 411 3.60 4.37 -15.62
C ASP A 411 3.46 3.30 -14.54
N SER A 412 2.29 3.23 -13.91
CA SER A 412 2.01 2.27 -12.84
C SER A 412 1.82 0.83 -13.32
N ILE A 413 1.68 0.62 -14.63
CA ILE A 413 1.53 -0.69 -15.26
C ILE A 413 2.72 -1.10 -16.15
N THR A 414 3.59 -0.16 -16.54
CA THR A 414 4.73 -0.42 -17.43
C THR A 414 5.61 -1.56 -16.93
N SER A 415 5.69 -1.76 -15.61
CA SER A 415 6.44 -2.87 -15.02
C SER A 415 5.95 -4.27 -15.44
N TYR A 416 4.70 -4.43 -15.87
CA TYR A 416 4.14 -5.72 -16.32
C TYR A 416 4.50 -6.07 -17.76
N PHE A 417 4.90 -5.08 -18.55
CA PHE A 417 5.31 -5.26 -19.95
C PHE A 417 6.81 -5.46 -20.11
N ASN A 418 7.56 -5.31 -19.01
CA ASN A 418 8.97 -5.67 -19.00
C ASN A 418 9.10 -7.20 -19.10
N PRO A 419 9.77 -7.72 -20.14
CA PRO A 419 9.89 -9.15 -20.32
C PRO A 419 10.67 -9.75 -19.15
N THR A 420 10.12 -10.80 -18.54
CA THR A 420 10.84 -11.57 -17.51
C THR A 420 12.09 -12.21 -18.10
N LEU A 421 13.04 -12.67 -17.27
CA LEU A 421 14.21 -13.39 -17.79
C LEU A 421 13.81 -14.60 -18.65
N GLN A 422 12.73 -15.30 -18.28
CA GLN A 422 12.19 -16.40 -19.08
C GLN A 422 11.61 -15.91 -20.41
N ASP A 423 10.84 -14.82 -20.41
CA ASP A 423 10.33 -14.23 -21.66
C ASP A 423 11.50 -13.78 -22.56
N GLN A 424 12.54 -13.17 -21.99
CA GLN A 424 13.74 -12.77 -22.73
C GLN A 424 14.47 -13.98 -23.31
N LEU A 425 14.59 -15.07 -22.56
CA LEU A 425 15.18 -16.32 -23.04
C LEU A 425 14.33 -16.91 -24.17
N GLN A 426 13.02 -16.98 -24.01
CA GLN A 426 12.11 -17.51 -25.03
C GLN A 426 12.13 -16.67 -26.30
N ILE A 427 12.00 -15.33 -26.20
CA ILE A 427 12.08 -14.43 -27.35
C ILE A 427 13.43 -14.57 -28.05
N LYS A 428 14.52 -14.71 -27.29
CA LYS A 428 15.85 -14.90 -27.85
C LYS A 428 15.97 -16.26 -28.54
N THR A 429 15.44 -17.33 -27.96
CA THR A 429 15.40 -18.67 -28.58
C THR A 429 14.55 -18.64 -29.84
N GLU A 430 13.34 -18.09 -29.82
CA GLU A 430 12.46 -17.96 -30.99
C GLU A 430 13.10 -17.11 -32.10
N TYR A 431 13.79 -16.01 -31.74
CA TYR A 431 14.54 -15.19 -32.68
C TYR A 431 15.70 -15.96 -33.30
N VAL A 432 16.50 -16.67 -32.49
CA VAL A 432 17.62 -17.49 -32.95
C VAL A 432 17.13 -18.62 -33.86
N ASP A 433 16.05 -19.31 -33.48
CA ASP A 433 15.42 -20.36 -34.28
C ASP A 433 14.86 -19.82 -35.60
N SER A 434 14.26 -18.63 -35.59
CA SER A 434 13.81 -17.95 -36.81
C SER A 434 14.99 -17.53 -37.70
N LEU A 435 16.07 -17.04 -37.10
CA LEU A 435 17.27 -16.61 -37.80
C LEU A 435 18.02 -17.80 -38.42
N TYR A 436 18.05 -18.94 -37.75
CA TYR A 436 18.60 -20.19 -38.28
C TYR A 436 17.74 -20.82 -39.37
N LYS A 437 16.43 -20.57 -39.38
CA LYS A 437 15.56 -20.94 -40.52
C LYS A 437 15.81 -20.11 -41.76
N GLU A 438 16.13 -18.83 -41.61
CA GLU A 438 16.42 -17.93 -42.74
C GLU A 438 17.88 -18.05 -43.21
N PHE A 439 18.80 -18.39 -42.31
CA PHE A 439 20.23 -18.53 -42.58
C PHE A 439 20.75 -19.86 -42.00
N GLU A 440 20.46 -20.97 -42.69
CA GLU A 440 20.86 -22.33 -42.28
C GLU A 440 22.37 -22.47 -42.06
N GLU A 441 23.19 -21.67 -42.74
CA GLU A 441 24.66 -21.67 -42.61
C GLU A 441 25.14 -21.30 -41.19
N LEU A 442 24.32 -20.57 -40.43
CA LEU A 442 24.63 -20.17 -39.06
C LEU A 442 24.43 -21.30 -38.03
N HIS A 443 23.81 -22.42 -38.42
CA HIS A 443 23.73 -23.63 -37.59
C HIS A 443 25.08 -24.35 -37.45
N LEU A 444 26.05 -24.05 -38.33
CA LEU A 444 27.35 -24.72 -38.38
C LEU A 444 28.39 -24.01 -37.51
N GLY A 445 28.33 -24.27 -36.20
CA GLY A 445 29.32 -23.77 -35.26
C GLY A 445 29.37 -24.55 -33.95
N GLY A 446 29.96 -25.76 -33.95
CA GLY A 446 30.34 -26.40 -32.68
C GLY A 446 30.67 -27.90 -32.64
N ASN A 447 31.45 -28.44 -33.58
CA ASN A 447 32.36 -29.55 -33.24
C ASN A 447 33.70 -28.94 -32.82
N TRP A 448 33.81 -28.57 -31.55
CA TRP A 448 35.11 -28.29 -30.93
C TRP A 448 35.30 -29.36 -29.85
N TYR A 449 36.19 -30.31 -30.14
CA TYR A 449 36.76 -31.26 -29.17
C TYR A 449 37.68 -30.54 -28.19
#